data_AF-A0A2E9CA77-F1
#
_entry.id   AF-A0A2E9CA77-F1
#
_cell.length_a   1.000
_cell.length_b   1.000
_cell.length_c   1.000
_cell.angle_alpha   90.00
_cell.angle_beta   90.00
_cell.angle_gamma   90.00
#
_symmetry.space_group_name_H-M   'P 1'
#
loop_
_entity.id
_entity.type
_entity.pdbx_description
1 polymer ?
#
loop_
_entity_poly.entity_id
_entity_poly.type
_entity_poly.pdbx_seq_one_letter_code
_entity_poly.pdbx_strand_id
1 'polypeptide(L)'
;MFAWLMNFFSKVFGNTAKINVEKHKGGNWIGPDGVESGPGVSEDWYLTYDGPTPIVEDIYGENYGVDRGDGAIPIDFYINKWGIPDGFGKTDYEKEISRR
;
A
#
# COMPACT_ATOMS: atom_id res chain seq x y z
N MET A 1 -18.99 0.59 -27.96
CA MET A 1 -19.85 1.18 -26.91
C MET A 1 -18.99 1.49 -25.69
N PHE A 2 -18.14 2.53 -25.77
CA PHE A 2 -17.18 2.90 -24.70
C PHE A 2 -17.14 4.41 -24.40
N ALA A 3 -17.98 5.22 -25.05
CA ALA A 3 -18.00 6.67 -24.88
C ALA A 3 -18.61 7.13 -23.54
N TRP A 4 -19.51 6.33 -22.95
CA TRP A 4 -20.15 6.67 -21.66
C TRP A 4 -19.17 6.56 -20.48
N LEU A 5 -18.30 5.55 -20.49
CA LEU A 5 -17.26 5.35 -19.45
C LEU A 5 -16.18 6.45 -19.52
N MET A 6 -15.72 6.78 -20.74
CA MET A 6 -14.71 7.82 -20.96
C MET A 6 -15.19 9.21 -20.49
N ASN A 7 -16.48 9.52 -20.64
CA ASN A 7 -17.05 10.82 -20.24
C ASN A 7 -17.21 10.97 -18.72
N PHE A 8 -17.33 9.85 -17.99
CA PHE A 8 -17.32 9.86 -16.51
C PHE A 8 -15.91 10.11 -15.98
N PHE A 9 -14.90 9.44 -16.55
CA PHE A 9 -13.49 9.64 -16.20
C PHE A 9 -13.02 11.07 -16.48
N SER A 10 -13.38 11.69 -17.61
CA SER A 10 -12.96 13.08 -17.89
C SER A 10 -13.54 14.11 -16.90
N LYS A 11 -14.75 13.92 -16.36
CA LYS A 11 -15.34 14.83 -15.36
C LYS A 11 -14.77 14.66 -13.96
N VAL A 12 -14.43 13.42 -13.56
CA VAL A 12 -13.77 13.14 -12.28
C VAL A 12 -12.30 13.55 -12.29
N PHE A 13 -11.59 13.32 -13.39
CA PHE A 13 -10.15 13.58 -13.51
C PHE A 13 -9.81 14.98 -14.04
N GLY A 14 -10.72 15.65 -14.74
CA GLY A 14 -10.50 16.99 -15.30
C GLY A 14 -10.36 18.10 -14.25
N ASN A 15 -10.99 17.96 -13.08
CA ASN A 15 -10.88 18.93 -11.98
C ASN A 15 -9.76 18.57 -10.98
N THR A 16 -9.38 17.29 -10.88
CA THR A 16 -8.31 16.80 -9.99
C THR A 16 -6.91 17.04 -10.55
N ALA A 17 -6.77 17.13 -11.89
CA ALA A 17 -5.48 17.39 -12.54
C ALA A 17 -4.87 18.75 -12.12
N LYS A 18 -5.70 19.78 -11.84
CA LYS A 18 -5.20 21.08 -11.37
C LYS A 18 -4.73 21.08 -9.92
N ILE A 19 -5.28 20.20 -9.07
CA ILE A 19 -4.91 20.09 -7.65
C ILE A 19 -3.63 19.23 -7.49
N ASN A 20 -3.41 18.25 -8.39
CA ASN A 20 -2.24 17.38 -8.34
C ASN A 20 -0.94 17.98 -8.91
N VAL A 21 -1.00 19.08 -9.68
CA VAL A 21 0.22 19.70 -10.25
C VAL A 21 1.04 20.46 -9.18
N GLU A 22 0.45 20.87 -8.06
CA GLU A 22 1.21 21.51 -6.97
C GLU A 22 1.96 20.51 -6.07
N LYS A 23 1.66 19.21 -6.13
CA LYS A 23 2.17 18.20 -5.18
C LYS A 23 3.40 17.40 -5.66
N HIS A 24 4.01 17.74 -6.79
CA HIS A 24 5.22 17.05 -7.27
C HIS A 24 6.50 17.83 -6.96
N LYS A 25 6.92 17.76 -5.68
CA LYS A 25 8.32 17.87 -5.25
C LYS A 25 8.57 16.90 -4.10
N GLY A 26 8.78 15.61 -4.41
CA GLY A 26 9.30 14.60 -3.48
C GLY A 26 8.57 14.48 -2.14
N GLY A 27 7.24 14.38 -2.16
CA GLY A 27 6.41 14.33 -0.95
C GLY A 27 5.46 13.12 -0.94
N ASN A 28 4.89 12.86 0.23
CA ASN A 28 3.92 11.80 0.45
C ASN A 28 2.67 11.99 -0.43
N TRP A 29 2.08 10.88 -0.86
CA TRP A 29 0.80 10.82 -1.55
C TRP A 29 -0.27 10.21 -0.65
N ILE A 30 -1.54 10.46 -0.98
CA ILE A 30 -2.66 9.85 -0.26
C ILE A 30 -3.23 8.76 -1.17
N GLY A 31 -3.28 7.53 -0.68
CA GLY A 31 -3.88 6.38 -1.34
C GLY A 31 -5.39 6.53 -1.52
N PRO A 32 -6.02 5.66 -2.35
CA PRO A 32 -7.47 5.69 -2.58
C PRO A 32 -8.30 5.41 -1.31
N ASP A 33 -7.68 4.78 -0.31
CA ASP A 33 -8.22 4.50 1.02
C ASP A 33 -7.99 5.64 2.03
N GLY A 34 -7.40 6.77 1.60
CA GLY A 34 -7.13 7.94 2.44
C GLY A 34 -5.84 7.83 3.26
N VAL A 35 -5.02 6.81 3.02
CA VAL A 35 -3.80 6.54 3.79
C VAL A 35 -2.62 7.31 3.20
N GLU A 36 -1.84 7.95 4.05
CA GLU A 36 -0.61 8.61 3.62
C GLU A 36 0.49 7.59 3.35
N SER A 37 1.14 7.73 2.19
CA SER A 37 2.17 6.82 1.69
C SER A 37 3.33 7.61 1.08
N GLY A 38 4.54 7.07 1.17
CA GLY A 38 5.74 7.63 0.57
C GLY A 38 6.89 7.83 1.54
N PRO A 39 8.02 8.38 1.05
CA PRO A 39 9.30 8.38 1.77
C PRO A 39 9.35 9.28 3.00
N GLY A 40 8.32 10.08 3.25
CA GLY A 40 8.17 10.89 4.46
C GLY A 40 7.19 10.27 5.46
N VAL A 41 6.70 9.06 5.21
CA VAL A 41 5.92 8.29 6.18
C VAL A 41 6.88 7.58 7.12
N SER A 42 6.52 7.48 8.40
CA SER A 42 7.36 6.82 9.40
C SER A 42 7.52 5.34 9.08
N GLU A 43 8.71 4.76 9.28
CA GLU A 43 8.97 3.32 9.10
C GLU A 43 8.03 2.45 9.95
N ASP A 44 7.57 2.96 11.11
CA ASP A 44 6.68 2.28 12.07
C ASP A 44 5.19 2.57 11.86
N TRP A 45 4.80 3.15 10.72
CA TRP A 45 3.42 3.54 10.40
C TRP A 45 2.39 2.43 10.65
N TYR A 46 2.78 1.18 10.40
CA TYR A 46 1.94 -0.01 10.54
C TYR A 46 1.44 -0.24 11.97
N LEU A 47 2.12 0.29 13.00
CA LEU A 47 1.70 0.17 14.40
C LEU A 47 0.39 0.89 14.70
N THR A 48 0.14 2.00 14.00
CA THR A 48 -1.07 2.83 14.18
C THR A 48 -2.08 2.64 13.05
N TYR A 49 -1.77 1.72 12.12
CA TYR A 49 -2.55 1.54 10.92
C TYR A 49 -3.75 0.62 11.15
N ASP A 50 -4.96 1.17 11.08
CA ASP A 50 -6.23 0.44 11.22
C ASP A 50 -7.02 0.34 9.91
N GLY A 51 -6.36 0.58 8.77
CA GLY A 51 -6.96 0.50 7.45
C GLY A 51 -7.10 -0.93 6.90
N PRO A 52 -7.51 -1.06 5.63
CA PRO A 52 -7.60 -2.36 4.96
C PRO A 52 -6.24 -3.06 4.87
N THR A 53 -6.22 -4.38 4.69
CA THR A 53 -4.98 -5.15 4.52
C THR A 53 -4.09 -4.55 3.42
N PRO A 54 -2.80 -4.24 3.71
CA PRO A 54 -1.84 -3.79 2.70
C PRO A 54 -1.62 -4.84 1.62
N ILE A 55 -1.43 -4.43 0.37
CA ILE A 55 -1.14 -5.38 -0.70
C ILE A 55 0.36 -5.64 -0.69
N VAL A 56 0.77 -6.89 -0.52
CA VAL A 56 2.17 -7.29 -0.62
C VAL A 56 2.56 -7.40 -2.09
N GLU A 57 3.60 -6.67 -2.48
CA GLU A 57 4.14 -6.63 -3.84
C GLU A 57 5.48 -7.36 -3.95
N ASP A 58 6.27 -7.41 -2.87
CA ASP A 58 7.61 -8.01 -2.86
C ASP A 58 8.06 -8.47 -1.45
N ILE A 59 9.21 -9.14 -1.35
CA ILE A 59 9.87 -9.50 -0.08
C ILE A 59 11.28 -8.89 -0.04
N TYR A 60 11.56 -8.11 1.01
CA TYR A 60 12.86 -7.51 1.28
C TYR A 60 13.43 -8.03 2.60
N GLY A 61 14.17 -9.14 2.55
CA GLY A 61 14.73 -9.77 3.74
C GLY A 61 13.63 -10.28 4.67
N GLU A 62 13.47 -9.64 5.84
CA GLU A 62 12.46 -9.97 6.84
C GLU A 62 11.20 -9.07 6.75
N ASN A 63 11.09 -8.24 5.70
CA ASN A 63 9.96 -7.34 5.49
C ASN A 63 9.21 -7.69 4.20
N TYR A 64 7.89 -7.49 4.21
CA TYR A 64 7.10 -7.39 3.00
C TYR A 64 7.17 -5.97 2.44
N GLY A 65 7.42 -5.87 1.13
CA GLY A 65 7.19 -4.65 0.37
C GLY A 65 5.70 -4.50 0.10
N VAL A 66 5.12 -3.35 0.44
CA VAL A 66 3.68 -3.11 0.37
C VAL A 66 3.33 -1.83 -0.39
N ASP A 67 2.10 -1.75 -0.88
CA ASP A 67 1.58 -0.64 -1.70
C ASP A 67 1.36 0.71 -0.97
N ARG A 68 1.57 0.76 0.35
CA ARG A 68 1.21 1.93 1.18
C ARG A 68 2.13 2.18 2.37
N GLY A 69 1.91 3.30 3.04
CA GLY A 69 2.76 3.76 4.13
C GLY A 69 4.17 4.06 3.61
N ASP A 70 5.18 3.69 4.37
CA ASP A 70 6.57 3.78 3.91
C ASP A 70 6.96 2.65 2.92
N GLY A 71 6.01 1.76 2.60
CA GLY A 71 6.20 0.69 1.61
C GLY A 71 6.86 -0.57 2.16
N ALA A 72 7.08 -0.66 3.48
CA ALA A 72 7.59 -1.86 4.14
C ALA A 72 6.83 -2.17 5.44
N ILE A 73 6.66 -3.47 5.73
CA ILE A 73 6.12 -3.99 7.00
C ILE A 73 6.88 -5.27 7.39
N PRO A 74 7.25 -5.46 8.66
CA PRO A 74 7.79 -6.74 9.14
C PRO A 74 6.86 -7.92 8.84
N ILE A 75 7.42 -9.01 8.30
CA ILE A 75 6.65 -10.19 7.90
C ILE A 75 5.88 -10.80 9.08
N ASP A 76 6.50 -10.83 10.26
CA ASP A 76 5.88 -11.33 11.48
C ASP A 76 4.68 -10.50 11.92
N PHE A 77 4.83 -9.17 11.94
CA PHE A 77 3.75 -8.24 12.24
C PHE A 77 2.60 -8.41 11.25
N TYR A 78 2.92 -8.45 9.96
CA TYR A 78 1.93 -8.58 8.91
C TYR A 78 1.13 -9.89 9.04
N ILE A 79 1.83 -11.03 9.17
CA ILE A 79 1.19 -12.34 9.29
C ILE A 79 0.33 -12.42 10.55
N ASN A 80 0.80 -11.87 11.67
CA ASN A 80 0.03 -11.86 12.92
C ASN A 80 -1.25 -11.01 12.81
N LYS A 81 -1.22 -9.91 12.05
CA LYS A 81 -2.36 -8.98 11.94
C LYS A 81 -3.34 -9.37 10.84
N TRP A 82 -2.85 -9.77 9.67
CA TRP A 82 -3.67 -10.00 8.47
C TRP A 82 -3.58 -11.42 7.90
N GLY A 83 -2.67 -12.26 8.40
CA GLY A 83 -2.40 -13.59 7.87
C GLY A 83 -1.41 -13.59 6.70
N ILE A 84 -1.20 -14.78 6.12
CA ILE A 84 -0.30 -14.95 4.97
C ILE A 84 -0.96 -14.32 3.73
N PRO A 85 -0.27 -13.44 3.00
CA PRO A 85 -0.81 -12.83 1.78
C PRO A 85 -0.94 -13.85 0.64
N ASP A 86 -1.92 -13.66 -0.24
CA ASP A 86 -2.12 -14.52 -1.40
C ASP A 86 -0.90 -14.50 -2.34
N GLY A 87 -0.42 -15.68 -2.72
CA GLY A 87 0.77 -15.82 -3.55
C GLY A 87 2.10 -15.84 -2.79
N PHE A 88 2.08 -15.45 -1.51
CA PHE A 88 3.20 -15.46 -0.56
C PHE A 88 3.08 -16.64 0.42
N GLY A 89 4.01 -16.78 1.37
CA GLY A 89 4.03 -17.91 2.32
C GLY A 89 4.73 -19.17 1.81
N LYS A 90 5.58 -19.04 0.79
CA LYS A 90 6.28 -20.18 0.17
C LYS A 90 7.68 -20.36 0.74
N THR A 91 8.28 -19.32 1.32
CA THR A 91 9.60 -19.42 1.95
C THR A 91 9.48 -20.12 3.30
N ASP A 92 10.57 -20.77 3.72
CA ASP A 92 10.61 -21.46 5.00
C ASP A 92 10.45 -20.48 6.18
N TYR A 93 10.93 -19.24 6.01
CA TYR A 93 10.75 -18.16 6.98
C TYR A 93 9.27 -17.80 7.19
N GLU A 94 8.52 -17.51 6.14
CA GLU A 94 7.09 -17.19 6.24
C GLU A 94 6.27 -18.37 6.82
N LYS A 95 6.65 -19.60 6.47
CA LYS A 95 6.02 -20.83 7.03
C LYS A 95 6.35 -21.04 8.49
N GLU A 96 7.55 -20.70 8.93
CA GLU A 96 7.93 -20.79 10.34
C GLU A 96 7.14 -19.78 11.16
N ILE A 97 7.08 -18.53 10.70
CA ILE A 97 6.33 -17.45 11.36
C ILE A 97 4.85 -17.78 11.48
N SER A 98 4.21 -18.25 10.41
CA SER A 98 2.79 -18.60 10.41
C SER A 98 2.40 -19.81 11.27
N ARG A 99 3.37 -20.59 11.77
CA ARG A 99 3.13 -21.73 12.67
C ARG A 99 3.30 -21.38 14.16
N ARG A 100 3.87 -20.20 14.46
CA ARG A 100 4.06 -19.73 15.83
C ARG A 100 2.75 -19.21 16.41
#